data_AF-A0A3D5B8L6-F1
#
_entry.id   AF-A0A3D5B8L6-F1
#
_cell.length_a   1.000
_cell.length_b   1.000
_cell.length_c   1.000
_cell.angle_alpha   90.00
_cell.angle_beta   90.00
_cell.angle_gamma   90.00
#
_symmetry.space_group_name_H-M   'P 1'
#
loop_
_entity.id
_entity.type
_entity.pdbx_description
1 polymer ?
#
loop_
_entity_poly.entity_id
_entity_poly.type
_entity_poly.pdbx_seq_one_letter_code
_entity_poly.pdbx_strand_id
1 'polypeptide(L)'
;MLRSPWAKFQFDAPQRGIKNSFRLPDVGEMLIPLPPLAEQRRIVAKVDQLMALVDELETHLAASRFTAKNLLEALVAELTAAGAPSRRGDA
;
A
#
# COMPACT_ATOMS: atom_id res chain seq x y z
N MET A 1 4.27 15.99 4.67
CA MET A 1 3.24 16.47 3.71
C MET A 1 1.86 16.03 4.21
N LEU A 2 0.83 16.86 4.08
CA LEU A 2 -0.55 16.50 4.42
C LEU A 2 -1.04 15.44 3.42
N ARG A 3 -1.39 14.23 3.91
CA ARG A 3 -1.71 13.07 3.05
C ARG A 3 -3.20 12.87 2.79
N SER A 4 -4.07 13.73 3.30
CA SER A 4 -5.52 13.55 3.16
C SER A 4 -6.01 13.96 1.76
N PRO A 5 -7.04 13.27 1.22
CA PRO A 5 -7.65 13.64 -0.06
C PRO A 5 -8.19 15.09 -0.09
N TRP A 6 -8.68 15.57 1.04
CA TRP A 6 -9.15 16.94 1.19
C TRP A 6 -8.01 17.98 1.09
N ALA A 7 -6.85 17.69 1.71
CA ALA A 7 -5.68 18.54 1.53
C ALA A 7 -5.24 18.54 0.06
N LYS A 8 -5.23 17.38 -0.59
CA LYS A 8 -4.94 17.27 -2.04
C LYS A 8 -5.90 18.10 -2.90
N PHE A 9 -7.20 18.08 -2.62
CA PHE A 9 -8.16 18.93 -3.32
C PHE A 9 -7.83 20.42 -3.19
N GLN A 10 -7.46 20.88 -2.00
CA GLN A 10 -7.04 22.27 -1.80
C GLN A 10 -5.71 22.60 -2.46
N PHE A 11 -4.77 21.65 -2.55
CA PHE A 11 -3.52 21.81 -3.28
C PHE A 11 -3.73 21.87 -4.80
N ASP A 12 -4.72 21.15 -5.32
CA ASP A 12 -4.97 21.06 -6.77
C ASP A 12 -5.86 22.21 -7.28
N ALA A 13 -6.69 22.81 -6.43
CA ALA A 13 -7.62 23.89 -6.80
C ALA A 13 -6.97 25.22 -7.28
N PRO A 14 -5.91 25.76 -6.66
CA PRO A 14 -5.33 27.05 -7.05
C PRO A 14 -4.30 26.98 -8.18
N GLN A 15 -4.00 25.80 -8.75
CA GLN A 15 -2.94 25.63 -9.74
C GLN A 15 -3.27 26.34 -11.07
N ARG A 16 -2.85 27.60 -11.21
CA ARG A 16 -2.90 28.40 -12.44
C ARG A 16 -1.50 28.48 -13.06
N GLY A 17 -1.28 27.83 -14.20
CA GLY A 17 -0.01 27.88 -14.95
C GLY A 17 0.87 26.63 -14.77
N ILE A 18 2.13 26.79 -14.35
CA ILE A 18 3.11 25.69 -14.22
C ILE A 18 2.59 24.67 -13.20
N LYS A 19 2.36 23.42 -13.63
CA LYS A 19 1.94 22.32 -12.75
C LYS A 19 2.95 22.14 -11.61
N ASN A 20 2.44 21.96 -10.39
CA ASN A 20 3.22 21.80 -9.15
C ASN A 20 3.93 23.07 -8.63
N SER A 21 3.47 24.27 -8.99
CA SER A 21 3.95 25.53 -8.40
C SER A 21 2.88 26.15 -7.48
N PHE A 22 3.27 26.55 -6.27
CA PHE A 22 2.43 27.30 -5.32
C PHE A 22 3.00 28.69 -5.12
N ARG A 23 2.14 29.71 -5.15
CA ARG A 23 2.52 31.04 -4.68
C ARG A 23 2.32 31.08 -3.16
N LEU A 24 3.14 31.84 -2.46
CA LEU A 24 3.01 32.04 -1.01
C LEU A 24 1.60 32.51 -0.59
N PRO A 25 0.91 33.42 -1.33
CA PRO A 25 -0.47 33.77 -1.01
C PRO A 25 -1.43 32.58 -1.03
N ASP A 26 -1.27 31.65 -1.98
CA ASP A 26 -2.13 30.48 -2.13
C ASP A 26 -2.06 29.55 -0.89
N VAL A 27 -0.92 29.54 -0.19
CA VAL A 27 -0.74 28.78 1.04
C VAL A 27 -1.53 29.38 2.20
N GLY A 28 -1.60 30.72 2.27
CA GLY A 28 -2.36 31.42 3.32
C GLY A 28 -3.88 31.27 3.18
N GLU A 29 -4.36 30.96 1.97
CA GLU A 29 -5.78 30.71 1.70
C GLU A 29 -6.21 29.26 1.99
N MET A 30 -5.27 28.36 2.30
CA MET A 30 -5.60 26.98 2.63
C MET A 30 -6.35 26.91 3.96
N LEU A 31 -7.55 26.34 3.91
CA LEU A 31 -8.29 25.99 5.09
C LEU A 31 -7.62 24.77 5.74
N ILE A 32 -7.48 24.77 7.06
CA ILE A 32 -7.03 23.61 7.83
C ILE A 32 -7.93 23.50 9.05
N PRO A 33 -8.77 22.43 9.20
CA PRO A 33 -9.53 22.23 10.41
C PRO A 33 -8.55 21.87 11.52
N LEU A 34 -8.38 22.78 12.48
CA LEU A 34 -7.49 22.59 13.62
C LEU A 34 -8.33 22.28 14.88
N PRO A 35 -8.49 21.00 15.25
CA PRO A 35 -9.21 20.66 16.47
C PRO A 35 -8.38 21.02 17.72
N PRO A 36 -8.95 21.00 18.93
CA PRO A 36 -8.19 21.18 20.17
C PRO A 36 -7.03 20.19 20.32
N LEU A 37 -5.97 20.55 21.03
CA LEU A 37 -4.74 19.74 21.13
C LEU A 37 -4.96 18.31 21.64
N ALA A 38 -5.89 18.11 22.58
CA ALA A 38 -6.23 16.78 23.07
C ALA A 38 -6.77 15.88 21.93
N GLU A 39 -7.61 16.47 21.08
CA GLU A 39 -8.22 15.79 19.94
C GLU A 39 -7.20 15.56 18.82
N GLN A 40 -6.29 16.51 18.56
CA GLN A 40 -5.17 16.30 17.64
C GLN A 40 -4.35 15.06 18.01
N ARG A 41 -3.99 14.93 19.30
CA ARG A 41 -3.25 13.76 19.81
C ARG A 41 -4.04 12.47 19.66
N ARG A 42 -5.35 12.49 19.95
CA ARG A 42 -6.24 11.34 19.79
C ARG A 42 -6.30 10.87 18.33
N ILE A 43 -6.44 11.81 17.40
CA ILE A 43 -6.47 11.53 15.96
C ILE A 43 -5.14 10.90 15.52
N VAL A 44 -3.99 11.49 15.90
CA VAL A 44 -2.67 10.96 15.55
C VAL A 44 -2.50 9.54 16.06
N ALA A 45 -2.77 9.29 17.35
CA ALA A 45 -2.66 7.96 17.94
C ALA A 45 -3.52 6.92 17.20
N LYS A 46 -4.73 7.31 16.77
CA LYS A 46 -5.61 6.40 16.03
C LYS A 46 -5.11 6.13 14.60
N VAL A 47 -4.58 7.14 13.93
CA VAL A 47 -3.98 6.98 12.59
C VAL A 47 -2.77 6.05 12.67
N ASP A 48 -1.89 6.24 13.65
CA ASP A 48 -0.69 5.40 13.83
C ASP A 48 -1.08 3.92 14.08
N GLN A 49 -2.07 3.68 14.94
CA GLN A 49 -2.62 2.33 15.16
C GLN A 49 -3.16 1.69 13.89
N LEU A 50 -3.91 2.45 13.08
CA LEU A 50 -4.48 1.94 11.84
C LEU A 50 -3.40 1.64 10.79
N MET A 51 -2.35 2.48 10.71
CA MET A 51 -1.24 2.24 9.80
C MET A 51 -0.44 0.99 10.20
N ALA A 52 -0.18 0.80 11.49
CA ALA A 52 0.47 -0.42 11.98
C ALA A 52 -0.33 -1.69 11.66
N LEU A 53 -1.67 -1.62 11.76
CA LEU A 53 -2.55 -2.72 11.37
C LEU A 53 -2.49 -3.00 9.85
N VAL A 54 -2.38 -1.96 9.02
CA VAL A 54 -2.19 -2.13 7.58
C VAL A 54 -0.88 -2.86 7.29
N ASP A 55 0.22 -2.45 7.92
CA ASP A 55 1.53 -3.08 7.73
C ASP A 55 1.50 -4.58 8.14
N GLU A 56 0.81 -4.91 9.24
CA GLU A 56 0.61 -6.30 9.68
C GLU A 56 -0.20 -7.10 8.64
N LEU A 57 -1.30 -6.54 8.15
CA LEU A 57 -2.15 -7.20 7.16
C LEU A 57 -1.43 -7.41 5.82
N GLU A 58 -0.64 -6.44 5.37
CA GLU A 58 0.19 -6.55 4.17
C GLU A 58 1.23 -7.67 4.32
N THR A 59 1.86 -7.78 5.50
CA THR A 59 2.80 -8.85 5.82
C THR A 59 2.14 -10.22 5.78
N HIS A 60 0.98 -10.38 6.43
CA HIS A 60 0.22 -11.63 6.43
C HIS A 60 -0.23 -12.03 5.02
N LEU A 61 -0.68 -11.07 4.22
CA LEU A 61 -1.07 -11.31 2.84
C LEU A 61 0.11 -11.77 1.98
N ALA A 62 1.29 -11.14 2.14
CA ALA A 62 2.49 -11.52 1.42
C ALA A 62 2.94 -12.94 1.78
N ALA A 63 2.94 -13.29 3.07
CA ALA A 63 3.27 -14.64 3.54
C ALA A 63 2.32 -15.70 2.98
N SER A 64 1.00 -15.44 3.02
CA SER A 64 -0.01 -16.35 2.47
C SER A 64 0.18 -16.59 0.97
N ARG A 65 0.46 -15.52 0.21
CA ARG A 65 0.75 -15.62 -1.23
C ARG A 65 2.02 -16.42 -1.52
N PHE A 66 3.06 -16.25 -0.71
CA PHE A 66 4.30 -17.01 -0.84
C PHE A 66 4.07 -18.50 -0.61
N THR A 67 3.37 -18.87 0.46
CA THR A 67 3.01 -20.27 0.74
C THR A 67 2.16 -20.87 -0.37
N ALA A 68 1.12 -20.16 -0.82
CA ALA A 68 0.26 -20.62 -1.91
C ALA A 68 1.05 -20.87 -3.21
N LYS A 69 1.99 -19.99 -3.55
CA LYS A 69 2.88 -20.15 -4.70
C LYS A 69 3.73 -21.42 -4.58
N ASN A 70 4.40 -21.63 -3.44
CA ASN A 70 5.26 -22.80 -3.25
C ASN A 70 4.49 -24.12 -3.32
N LEU A 71 3.28 -24.17 -2.76
CA LEU A 71 2.42 -25.35 -2.84
C LEU A 71 2.01 -25.65 -4.29
N LEU A 72 1.66 -24.62 -5.06
CA LEU A 72 1.33 -24.76 -6.47
C LEU A 72 2.52 -25.26 -7.28
N GLU A 73 3.71 -24.71 -7.05
CA GLU A 73 4.94 -25.14 -7.72
C GLU A 73 5.29 -26.60 -7.41
N ALA A 74 5.16 -27.03 -6.15
CA ALA A 74 5.38 -28.41 -5.74
C ALA A 74 4.39 -29.39 -6.41
N LEU A 75 3.09 -29.03 -6.47
CA LEU A 75 2.07 -29.83 -7.13
C LEU A 75 2.34 -29.98 -8.64
N VAL A 76 2.74 -28.89 -9.31
CA VAL A 76 3.11 -28.93 -10.73
C VAL A 76 4.34 -29.81 -10.95
N ALA A 77 5.36 -29.70 -10.08
CA ALA A 77 6.55 -30.54 -10.16
C ALA A 77 6.23 -32.03 -10.00
N GLU A 78 5.36 -32.39 -9.05
CA GLU A 78 4.93 -33.77 -8.84
C GLU A 78 4.19 -34.35 -10.06
N LEU A 79 3.22 -33.61 -10.60
CA LEU A 79 2.44 -34.04 -11.76
C LEU A 79 3.30 -34.18 -13.04
N THR A 80 4.28 -33.29 -13.22
CA THR A 80 5.19 -33.35 -14.37
C THR A 80 6.25 -34.43 -14.23
N ALA A 81 6.69 -34.76 -13.01
CA ALA A 81 7.59 -35.88 -12.74
C ALA A 81 6.89 -37.24 -12.91
N ALA A 82 5.62 -37.36 -12.51
CA ALA A 82 4.82 -38.58 -12.68
C ALA A 82 4.47 -38.88 -14.15
N GLY A 83 4.49 -37.86 -15.03
CA GLY A 83 4.21 -37.99 -16.46
C GLY A 83 5.40 -38.31 -17.36
N ALA A 84 6.64 -38.41 -16.83
CA ALA A 84 7.82 -38.70 -17.63
C ALA A 84 7.87 -40.20 -18.00
N PRO A 85 7.73 -40.59 -19.29
CA PRO A 85 7.81 -41.99 -19.69
C PRO A 85 9.20 -42.52 -19.34
N SER A 86 9.20 -43.59 -18.55
CA SER A 86 10.38 -44.37 -18.21
C SER A 86 11.09 -44.76 -19.50
N ARG A 87 12.12 -44.00 -19.88
CA ARG A 87 13.06 -44.39 -20.93
C ARG A 87 13.87 -45.56 -20.36
N ARG A 88 13.30 -46.76 -20.45
CA ARG A 88 14.03 -48.01 -20.24
C ARG A 88 14.95 -48.16 -21.44
N GLY A 89 16.15 -47.64 -21.30
CA GLY A 89 17.27 -48.05 -22.12
C GLY A 89 17.74 -49.44 -21.70
N ASP A 90 18.23 -50.16 -22.70
CA ASP A 90 19.47 -50.93 -22.66
C ASP A 90 19.34 -52.46 -22.85
N ALA A 91 20.11 -52.91 -23.85
CA ALA A 91 20.43 -54.25 -24.36
C ALA A 91 19.52 -54.82 -25.46
#